data_AF-A0A3D4WIU5-F1
#
_entry.id   AF-A0A3D4WIU5-F1
#
_cell.length_a   1.000
_cell.length_b   1.000
_cell.length_c   1.000
_cell.angle_alpha   90.00
_cell.angle_beta   90.00
_cell.angle_gamma   90.00
#
_symmetry.space_group_name_H-M   'P 1'
#
loop_
_entity.id
_entity.type
_entity.pdbx_description
1 polymer ?
#
loop_
_entity_poly.entity_id
_entity_poly.type
_entity_poly.pdbx_seq_one_letter_code
_entity_poly.pdbx_strand_id
1 'polypeptide(L)'
;MQNNSKRFSEHFVLKASEDGFEFFDLDLYEDTELFIDPYYLSQIKDNKHVSSINRTLKIFMHDLLQLVSNNQRKKAHDLCPRFSETKGTGIGYAKGKISGSGAGEALSNHLVDVMFDSKAITSNSVKNLEECTVVCEGIGKDRASDIVLSVGKLDFIEFTQAQCKKYSIPMKSTQKKLTYFCPSTKQWQSGYFDLPHIVSSNFEEEQYVILIPNSLLSNTVIYDHKYFIRHVLIPHFKKDAIDRELGCVKTRQNGDKFVNNDDLLAYPEYSAIGKLDINNFVELHPESFEQFKRIDAIYRYNQLKAA
;
A
#
# COMPACT_ATOMS: atom_id res chain seq x y z
N MET A 1 32.52 -13.82 2.74
CA MET A 1 31.19 -13.80 2.10
C MET A 1 31.34 -12.94 0.85
N GLN A 2 31.42 -13.54 -0.33
CA GLN A 2 31.51 -12.78 -1.58
C GLN A 2 30.18 -12.06 -1.77
N ASN A 3 30.24 -10.75 -1.94
CA ASN A 3 29.08 -9.90 -2.16
C ASN A 3 28.48 -10.28 -3.52
N ASN A 4 27.43 -11.10 -3.51
CA ASN A 4 26.86 -11.74 -4.69
C ASN A 4 25.65 -10.95 -5.20
N SER A 5 25.68 -9.62 -5.07
CA SER A 5 24.68 -8.70 -5.58
C SER A 5 24.94 -8.44 -7.06
N LYS A 6 23.90 -8.48 -7.89
CA LYS A 6 23.96 -8.09 -9.29
C LYS A 6 22.70 -7.34 -9.64
N ARG A 7 22.84 -6.14 -10.21
CA ARG A 7 21.71 -5.32 -10.62
C ARG A 7 21.13 -5.78 -11.96
N PHE A 8 19.85 -5.50 -12.19
CA PHE A 8 19.20 -5.77 -13.46
C PHE A 8 19.93 -5.09 -14.62
N SER A 9 20.31 -3.82 -14.45
CA SER A 9 21.04 -3.05 -15.45
C SER A 9 22.43 -3.64 -15.76
N GLU A 10 23.15 -4.12 -14.75
CA GLU A 10 24.44 -4.80 -14.90
C GLU A 10 24.30 -6.14 -15.62
N HIS A 11 23.22 -6.87 -15.36
CA HIS A 11 22.95 -8.14 -16.03
C HIS A 11 22.74 -7.99 -17.53
N PHE A 12 21.99 -6.98 -17.94
CA PHE A 12 21.74 -6.69 -19.36
C PHE A 12 22.75 -5.69 -19.96
N VAL A 13 23.76 -5.27 -19.20
CA VAL A 13 24.82 -4.33 -19.63
C VAL A 13 24.22 -3.04 -20.18
N LEU A 14 23.25 -2.48 -19.46
CA LEU A 14 22.50 -1.31 -19.87
C LEU A 14 23.31 -0.03 -19.63
N LYS A 15 23.17 0.94 -20.52
CA LYS A 15 23.67 2.30 -20.34
C LYS A 15 22.53 3.20 -19.90
N ALA A 16 22.71 3.86 -18.75
CA ALA A 16 21.76 4.85 -18.28
C ALA A 16 21.75 6.10 -19.18
N SER A 17 20.59 6.75 -19.29
CA SER A 17 20.50 8.13 -19.77
C SER A 17 21.07 9.12 -18.75
N GLU A 18 21.18 10.39 -19.12
CA GLU A 18 21.60 11.47 -18.21
C GLU A 18 20.73 11.52 -16.93
N ASP A 19 19.42 11.28 -17.07
CA ASP A 19 18.46 11.25 -15.95
C ASP A 19 18.41 9.89 -15.21
N GLY A 20 19.30 8.94 -15.52
CA GLY A 20 19.27 7.59 -14.96
C GLY A 20 18.22 6.67 -15.59
N PHE A 21 17.88 5.57 -14.91
CA PHE A 21 16.83 4.64 -15.34
C PHE A 21 15.46 5.07 -14.84
N GLU A 22 14.44 5.00 -15.70
CA GLU A 22 13.04 5.23 -15.33
C GLU A 22 12.46 4.11 -14.46
N PHE A 23 13.11 2.95 -14.43
CA PHE A 23 12.70 1.79 -13.66
C PHE A 23 13.64 1.54 -12.47
N PHE A 24 13.11 0.88 -11.47
CA PHE A 24 13.87 0.37 -10.33
C PHE A 24 14.87 -0.68 -10.75
N ASP A 25 16.14 -0.32 -10.62
CA ASP A 25 17.25 -1.21 -10.89
C ASP A 25 17.42 -2.20 -9.74
N LEU A 26 16.53 -3.19 -9.73
CA LEU A 26 16.45 -4.20 -8.67
C LEU A 26 17.75 -4.99 -8.55
N ASP A 27 18.02 -5.43 -7.33
CA ASP A 27 18.97 -6.51 -7.10
C ASP A 27 18.31 -7.82 -7.53
N LEU A 28 19.04 -8.64 -8.29
CA LEU A 28 18.49 -9.89 -8.80
C LEU A 28 18.36 -10.98 -7.73
N TYR A 29 19.09 -10.88 -6.62
CA TYR A 29 19.20 -11.94 -5.61
C TYR A 29 18.65 -11.55 -4.24
N GLU A 30 18.56 -10.26 -3.94
CA GLU A 30 18.02 -9.75 -2.68
C GLU A 30 16.84 -8.81 -2.89
N ASP A 31 15.78 -8.99 -2.09
CA ASP A 31 14.69 -8.03 -2.08
C ASP A 31 15.12 -6.75 -1.39
N THR A 32 14.74 -5.61 -1.96
CA THR A 32 14.94 -4.31 -1.32
C THR A 32 13.72 -3.96 -0.47
N GLU A 33 13.95 -3.46 0.76
CA GLU A 33 12.90 -3.00 1.70
C GLU A 33 12.26 -1.67 1.26
N LEU A 34 11.73 -1.63 0.04
CA LEU A 34 10.94 -0.55 -0.53
C LEU A 34 9.50 -1.03 -0.73
N PHE A 35 8.58 -0.08 -0.83
CA PHE A 35 7.17 -0.37 -1.08
C PHE A 35 6.56 0.68 -1.99
N ILE A 36 5.37 0.39 -2.50
CA ILE A 36 4.56 1.34 -3.28
C ILE A 36 3.51 1.94 -2.35
N ASP A 37 3.60 3.25 -2.11
CA ASP A 37 2.59 4.01 -1.38
C ASP A 37 1.43 4.38 -2.34
N PRO A 38 0.17 3.95 -2.07
CA PRO A 38 -0.96 4.23 -2.95
C PRO A 38 -1.30 5.71 -3.08
N TYR A 39 -1.03 6.51 -2.04
CA TYR A 39 -1.19 7.96 -2.11
C TYR A 39 -0.12 8.58 -3.01
N TYR A 40 1.14 8.14 -2.91
CA TYR A 40 2.20 8.62 -3.80
C TYR A 40 1.89 8.32 -5.27
N LEU A 41 1.41 7.09 -5.55
CA LEU A 41 0.85 6.70 -6.84
C LEU A 41 -0.25 7.65 -7.32
N SER A 42 -1.13 8.10 -6.42
CA SER A 42 -2.25 8.98 -6.79
C SER A 42 -1.84 10.41 -7.12
N GLN A 43 -0.65 10.86 -6.66
CA GLN A 43 -0.12 12.21 -6.92
C GLN A 43 0.65 12.33 -8.23
N ILE A 44 1.17 11.24 -8.79
CA ILE A 44 1.98 11.28 -10.02
C ILE A 44 1.05 11.30 -11.25
N LYS A 45 1.14 12.38 -12.04
CA LYS A 45 0.27 12.60 -13.22
C LYS A 45 1.01 12.55 -14.55
N ASP A 46 2.31 12.79 -14.54
CA ASP A 46 3.09 13.00 -15.77
C ASP A 46 3.65 11.71 -16.39
N ASN A 47 3.30 10.54 -15.84
CA ASN A 47 3.69 9.24 -16.38
C ASN A 47 2.44 8.42 -16.75
N LYS A 48 2.34 8.00 -18.02
CA LYS A 48 1.18 7.28 -18.57
C LYS A 48 0.95 5.91 -17.91
N HIS A 49 2.03 5.17 -17.61
CA HIS A 49 1.92 3.84 -17.00
C HIS A 49 1.49 3.97 -15.54
N VAL A 50 2.09 4.93 -14.81
CA VAL A 50 1.69 5.27 -13.45
C VAL A 50 0.22 5.71 -13.37
N SER A 51 -0.21 6.57 -14.30
CA SER A 51 -1.60 7.01 -14.40
C SER A 51 -2.57 5.84 -14.68
N SER A 52 -2.15 4.88 -15.51
CA SER A 52 -2.94 3.68 -15.79
C SER A 52 -3.05 2.78 -14.56
N ILE A 53 -1.94 2.53 -13.85
CA ILE A 53 -1.92 1.77 -12.57
C ILE A 53 -2.90 2.41 -11.58
N ASN A 54 -2.81 3.73 -11.38
CA ASN A 54 -3.68 4.47 -10.47
C ASN A 54 -5.16 4.35 -10.87
N ARG A 55 -5.48 4.43 -12.17
CA ARG A 55 -6.84 4.24 -12.68
C ARG A 55 -7.35 2.82 -12.42
N THR A 56 -6.54 1.80 -12.71
CA THR A 56 -6.88 0.39 -12.49
C THR A 56 -7.15 0.14 -11.00
N LEU A 57 -6.28 0.67 -10.12
CA LEU A 57 -6.45 0.60 -8.68
C LEU A 57 -7.75 1.28 -8.20
N LYS A 58 -8.05 2.48 -8.69
CA LYS A 58 -9.29 3.19 -8.33
C LYS A 58 -10.55 2.42 -8.74
N ILE A 59 -10.55 1.82 -9.92
CA ILE A 59 -11.68 0.98 -10.39
C ILE A 59 -11.86 -0.21 -9.45
N PHE A 60 -10.77 -0.91 -9.14
CA PHE A 60 -10.79 -2.06 -8.23
C PHE A 60 -11.29 -1.68 -6.84
N MET A 61 -10.72 -0.64 -6.24
CA MET A 61 -11.08 -0.18 -4.90
C MET A 61 -12.52 0.31 -4.83
N HIS A 62 -12.98 1.05 -5.84
CA HIS A 62 -14.37 1.46 -5.93
C HIS A 62 -15.32 0.26 -5.89
N ASP A 63 -15.08 -0.76 -6.73
CA ASP A 63 -15.95 -1.92 -6.79
C ASP A 63 -15.88 -2.75 -5.50
N LEU A 64 -14.70 -2.94 -4.92
CA LEU A 64 -14.53 -3.63 -3.64
C LEU A 64 -15.27 -2.92 -2.51
N LEU A 65 -15.07 -1.61 -2.33
CA LEU A 65 -15.73 -0.83 -1.30
C LEU A 65 -17.26 -0.82 -1.48
N GLN A 66 -17.75 -0.75 -2.73
CA GLN A 66 -19.18 -0.89 -3.01
C GLN A 66 -19.74 -2.27 -2.61
N LEU A 67 -19.00 -3.36 -2.83
CA LEU A 67 -19.42 -4.68 -2.37
C LEU A 67 -19.45 -4.76 -0.84
N VAL A 68 -18.49 -4.14 -0.16
CA VAL A 68 -18.43 -4.09 1.31
C VAL A 68 -19.61 -3.29 1.87
N SER A 69 -19.83 -2.05 1.39
CA SER A 69 -20.91 -1.18 1.87
C SER A 69 -22.31 -1.76 1.60
N ASN A 70 -22.48 -2.57 0.54
CA ASN A 70 -23.75 -3.24 0.23
C ASN A 70 -23.88 -4.62 0.88
N ASN A 71 -23.03 -4.97 1.84
CA ASN A 71 -23.00 -6.26 2.54
C ASN A 71 -22.90 -7.49 1.60
N GLN A 72 -22.25 -7.35 0.44
CA GLN A 72 -22.12 -8.42 -0.57
C GLN A 72 -20.87 -9.28 -0.32
N ARG A 73 -20.74 -9.85 0.89
CA ARG A 73 -19.52 -10.53 1.37
C ARG A 73 -18.95 -11.58 0.41
N LYS A 74 -19.78 -12.50 -0.08
CA LYS A 74 -19.32 -13.54 -1.03
C LYS A 74 -18.64 -12.94 -2.27
N LYS A 75 -19.26 -11.93 -2.89
CA LYS A 75 -18.71 -11.28 -4.08
C LYS A 75 -17.42 -10.51 -3.76
N ALA A 76 -17.30 -9.92 -2.58
CA ALA A 76 -16.07 -9.23 -2.17
C ALA A 76 -14.90 -10.22 -2.01
N HIS A 77 -15.14 -11.41 -1.43
CA HIS A 77 -14.14 -12.48 -1.41
C HIS A 77 -13.78 -12.95 -2.83
N ASP A 78 -14.77 -13.15 -3.70
CA ASP A 78 -14.56 -13.56 -5.08
C ASP A 78 -13.76 -12.50 -5.89
N LEU A 79 -13.91 -11.21 -5.56
CA LEU A 79 -13.18 -10.09 -6.19
C LEU A 79 -11.74 -9.94 -5.68
N CYS A 80 -11.42 -10.49 -4.52
CA CYS A 80 -10.08 -10.45 -3.93
C CYS A 80 -9.38 -11.83 -4.00
N PRO A 81 -9.25 -12.47 -5.18
CA PRO A 81 -8.53 -13.72 -5.28
C PRO A 81 -7.05 -13.42 -5.01
N ARG A 82 -6.56 -13.97 -3.89
CA ARG A 82 -5.15 -14.07 -3.52
C ARG A 82 -4.34 -12.81 -3.88
N PHE A 83 -4.30 -11.82 -2.99
CA PHE A 83 -3.23 -10.80 -2.98
C PHE A 83 -1.87 -11.45 -2.61
N SER A 84 -1.49 -12.49 -3.33
CA SER A 84 -0.17 -13.11 -3.24
C SER A 84 0.86 -12.11 -3.74
N GLU A 85 1.99 -12.07 -3.04
CA GLU A 85 3.19 -11.33 -3.42
C GLU A 85 3.46 -11.45 -4.93
N THR A 86 3.61 -10.31 -5.60
CA THR A 86 3.88 -10.30 -7.04
C THR A 86 5.35 -10.60 -7.25
N LYS A 87 5.64 -11.85 -7.64
CA LYS A 87 7.00 -12.32 -7.93
C LYS A 87 7.67 -11.52 -9.04
N GLY A 88 8.99 -11.46 -8.98
CA GLY A 88 9.85 -10.88 -10.03
C GLY A 88 9.98 -9.36 -9.97
N THR A 89 9.57 -8.72 -8.86
CA THR A 89 9.60 -7.26 -8.71
C THR A 89 10.84 -6.75 -7.95
N GLY A 90 11.52 -7.62 -7.19
CA GLY A 90 12.73 -7.29 -6.41
C GLY A 90 12.47 -6.36 -5.22
N ILE A 91 11.20 -6.18 -4.83
CA ILE A 91 10.79 -5.45 -3.62
C ILE A 91 9.99 -6.39 -2.73
N GLY A 92 10.27 -6.35 -1.42
CA GLY A 92 9.64 -7.25 -0.47
C GLY A 92 10.25 -7.17 0.93
N TYR A 93 9.55 -7.77 1.89
CA TYR A 93 10.08 -8.00 3.23
C TYR A 93 10.58 -9.43 3.30
N ALA A 94 11.80 -9.66 2.83
CA ALA A 94 12.47 -10.95 2.93
C ALA A 94 12.90 -11.21 4.39
N LYS A 95 11.94 -11.51 5.28
CA LYS A 95 12.18 -12.21 6.55
C LYS A 95 10.87 -12.79 7.09
N GLY A 96 10.67 -14.10 6.86
CA GLY A 96 9.77 -14.93 7.67
C GLY A 96 8.30 -15.05 7.24
N LYS A 97 7.95 -14.91 5.95
CA LYS A 97 6.58 -15.22 5.50
C LYS A 97 6.39 -16.73 5.28
N ILE A 98 5.25 -17.26 5.73
CA ILE A 98 4.75 -18.60 5.42
C ILE A 98 4.48 -18.66 3.91
N SER A 99 5.41 -19.23 3.14
CA SER A 99 5.28 -19.38 1.70
C SER A 99 4.40 -20.58 1.36
N GLY A 100 3.19 -20.34 0.85
CA GLY A 100 2.28 -21.37 0.37
C GLY A 100 1.00 -20.77 -0.23
N SER A 101 0.41 -21.43 -1.24
CA SER A 101 -0.81 -20.95 -1.91
C SER A 101 -2.00 -20.75 -0.96
N GLY A 102 -2.09 -21.57 0.10
CA GLY A 102 -3.13 -21.47 1.13
C GLY A 102 -2.97 -20.27 2.08
N ALA A 103 -1.74 -19.82 2.34
CA ALA A 103 -1.50 -18.66 3.21
C ALA A 103 -1.98 -17.35 2.57
N GLY A 104 -1.74 -17.18 1.26
CA GLY A 104 -2.20 -16.00 0.52
C GLY A 104 -3.72 -15.90 0.41
N GLU A 105 -4.42 -17.03 0.31
CA GLU A 105 -5.88 -17.07 0.27
C GLU A 105 -6.51 -16.73 1.62
N ALA A 106 -6.03 -17.35 2.70
CA ALA A 106 -6.48 -17.03 4.06
C ALA A 106 -6.27 -15.54 4.39
N LEU A 107 -5.14 -14.98 3.94
CA LEU A 107 -4.79 -13.58 4.17
C LEU A 107 -5.68 -12.62 3.37
N SER A 108 -6.02 -12.97 2.14
CA SER A 108 -6.96 -12.19 1.32
C SER A 108 -8.38 -12.24 1.88
N ASN A 109 -8.81 -13.40 2.38
CA ASN A 109 -10.12 -13.54 3.02
C ASN A 109 -10.19 -12.74 4.31
N HIS A 110 -9.19 -12.88 5.18
CA HIS A 110 -9.11 -12.11 6.42
C HIS A 110 -9.12 -10.60 6.14
N LEU A 111 -8.41 -10.16 5.10
CA LEU A 111 -8.41 -8.77 4.67
C LEU A 111 -9.83 -8.27 4.32
N VAL A 112 -10.57 -9.05 3.52
CA VAL A 112 -11.96 -8.72 3.17
C VAL A 112 -12.83 -8.69 4.43
N ASP A 113 -12.70 -9.68 5.32
CA ASP A 113 -13.44 -9.74 6.58
C ASP A 113 -13.20 -8.49 7.44
N VAL A 114 -11.95 -8.06 7.60
CA VAL A 114 -11.62 -6.83 8.34
C VAL A 114 -12.22 -5.58 7.69
N MET A 115 -12.37 -5.54 6.36
CA MET A 115 -13.08 -4.43 5.71
C MET A 115 -14.57 -4.41 6.07
N PHE A 116 -15.21 -5.57 6.19
CA PHE A 116 -16.61 -5.66 6.64
C PHE A 116 -16.79 -5.26 8.11
N ASP A 117 -15.79 -5.55 8.94
CA ASP A 117 -15.82 -5.21 10.36
C ASP A 117 -15.43 -3.73 10.61
N SER A 118 -14.82 -3.07 9.61
CA SER A 118 -14.45 -1.66 9.67
C SER A 118 -15.66 -0.75 9.43
N LYS A 119 -16.13 -0.12 10.50
CA LYS A 119 -17.22 0.85 10.45
C LYS A 119 -16.89 2.10 9.63
N ALA A 120 -15.62 2.50 9.58
CA ALA A 120 -15.16 3.59 8.72
C ALA A 120 -15.37 3.27 7.23
N ILE A 121 -15.22 2.01 6.84
CA ILE A 121 -15.52 1.56 5.48
C ILE A 121 -17.04 1.49 5.24
N THR A 122 -17.78 0.82 6.12
CA THR A 122 -19.23 0.61 5.91
C THR A 122 -20.04 1.90 5.98
N SER A 123 -19.53 2.94 6.65
CA SER A 123 -20.08 4.31 6.64
C SER A 123 -19.69 5.15 5.41
N ASN A 124 -18.97 4.58 4.43
CA ASN A 124 -18.43 5.26 3.24
C ASN A 124 -17.46 6.43 3.56
N SER A 125 -16.82 6.42 4.73
CA SER A 125 -15.78 7.39 5.08
C SER A 125 -14.44 7.09 4.39
N VAL A 126 -14.30 5.91 3.78
CA VAL A 126 -13.11 5.44 3.06
C VAL A 126 -13.41 5.32 1.57
N LYS A 127 -12.52 5.83 0.71
CA LYS A 127 -12.68 5.84 -0.75
C LYS A 127 -11.51 5.23 -1.52
N ASN A 128 -10.32 5.21 -0.93
CA ASN A 128 -9.08 4.81 -1.59
C ASN A 128 -8.27 3.84 -0.72
N LEU A 129 -7.31 3.14 -1.32
CA LEU A 129 -6.51 2.12 -0.63
C LEU A 129 -5.65 2.71 0.49
N GLU A 130 -5.08 3.90 0.30
CA GLU A 130 -4.29 4.61 1.31
C GLU A 130 -5.11 4.89 2.58
N GLU A 131 -6.39 5.18 2.45
CA GLU A 131 -7.28 5.42 3.58
C GLU A 131 -7.52 4.14 4.39
N CYS A 132 -7.61 2.99 3.71
CA CYS A 132 -7.70 1.68 4.37
C CYS A 132 -6.46 1.38 5.22
N THR A 133 -5.28 1.91 4.87
CA THR A 133 -4.06 1.70 5.68
C THR A 133 -4.14 2.39 7.05
N VAL A 134 -5.00 3.40 7.20
CA VAL A 134 -5.22 4.10 8.48
C VAL A 134 -6.23 3.35 9.33
N VAL A 135 -7.34 2.90 8.73
CA VAL A 135 -8.51 2.42 9.48
C VAL A 135 -8.62 0.89 9.56
N CYS A 136 -8.09 0.13 8.60
CA CYS A 136 -8.24 -1.32 8.61
C CYS A 136 -7.07 -2.02 9.28
N GLU A 137 -7.38 -2.85 10.29
CA GLU A 137 -6.41 -3.79 10.84
C GLU A 137 -5.92 -4.77 9.77
N GLY A 138 -4.66 -5.21 9.85
CA GLY A 138 -4.06 -6.08 8.82
C GLY A 138 -3.72 -5.42 7.48
N ILE A 139 -4.12 -4.15 7.23
CA ILE A 139 -3.69 -3.37 6.06
C ILE A 139 -2.56 -2.42 6.45
N GLY A 140 -1.32 -2.92 6.35
CA GLY A 140 -0.12 -2.08 6.44
C GLY A 140 0.39 -1.64 5.07
N LYS A 141 1.52 -0.92 5.07
CA LYS A 141 2.22 -0.49 3.84
C LYS A 141 2.57 -1.66 2.92
N ASP A 142 2.98 -2.78 3.48
CA ASP A 142 3.37 -3.99 2.72
C ASP A 142 2.16 -4.56 1.98
N ARG A 143 1.02 -4.68 2.69
CA ARG A 143 -0.24 -5.16 2.11
C ARG A 143 -0.74 -4.21 1.03
N ALA A 144 -0.67 -2.91 1.29
CA ALA A 144 -1.08 -1.91 0.31
C ALA A 144 -0.21 -2.02 -0.97
N SER A 145 1.11 -2.16 -0.81
CA SER A 145 2.04 -2.39 -1.92
C SER A 145 1.71 -3.67 -2.69
N ASP A 146 1.44 -4.78 -2.00
CA ASP A 146 1.03 -6.05 -2.62
C ASP A 146 -0.27 -5.91 -3.42
N ILE A 147 -1.25 -5.16 -2.90
CA ILE A 147 -2.51 -4.88 -3.60
C ILE A 147 -2.24 -4.05 -4.86
N VAL A 148 -1.43 -2.98 -4.76
CA VAL A 148 -1.08 -2.15 -5.92
C VAL A 148 -0.39 -2.98 -7.01
N LEU A 149 0.60 -3.80 -6.64
CA LEU A 149 1.31 -4.68 -7.57
C LEU A 149 0.39 -5.70 -8.22
N SER A 150 -0.49 -6.34 -7.44
CA SER A 150 -1.38 -7.39 -7.96
C SER A 150 -2.45 -6.82 -8.89
N VAL A 151 -3.09 -5.72 -8.50
CA VAL A 151 -4.15 -5.05 -9.26
C VAL A 151 -3.58 -4.37 -10.50
N GLY A 152 -2.46 -3.67 -10.38
CA GLY A 152 -1.77 -2.98 -11.47
C GLY A 152 -0.87 -3.86 -12.33
N LYS A 153 -0.86 -5.19 -12.12
CA LYS A 153 0.13 -6.10 -12.70
C LYS A 153 0.26 -6.00 -14.23
N LEU A 154 -0.87 -5.88 -14.93
CA LEU A 154 -0.86 -5.73 -16.38
C LEU A 154 -0.14 -4.44 -16.80
N ASP A 155 -0.43 -3.32 -16.13
CA ASP A 155 0.21 -2.04 -16.41
C ASP A 155 1.72 -2.06 -16.11
N PHE A 156 2.15 -2.78 -15.05
CA PHE A 156 3.58 -3.03 -14.76
C PHE A 156 4.26 -3.91 -15.81
N ILE A 157 3.57 -4.94 -16.32
CA ILE A 157 4.06 -5.78 -17.42
C ILE A 157 4.24 -4.94 -18.68
N GLU A 158 3.26 -4.10 -19.03
CA GLU A 158 3.34 -3.21 -20.20
C GLU A 158 4.46 -2.17 -20.05
N PHE A 159 4.66 -1.64 -18.84
CA PHE A 159 5.80 -0.77 -18.54
C PHE A 159 7.13 -1.52 -18.73
N THR A 160 7.23 -2.74 -18.21
CA THR A 160 8.41 -3.60 -18.36
C THR A 160 8.74 -3.84 -19.83
N GLN A 161 7.74 -4.21 -20.63
CA GLN A 161 7.90 -4.42 -22.06
C GLN A 161 8.34 -3.16 -22.80
N ALA A 162 7.84 -1.99 -22.41
CA ALA A 162 8.27 -0.71 -22.97
C ALA A 162 9.75 -0.43 -22.66
N GLN A 163 10.19 -0.67 -21.43
CA GLN A 163 11.60 -0.53 -21.05
C GLN A 163 12.48 -1.55 -21.76
N CYS A 164 12.07 -2.82 -21.86
CA CYS A 164 12.83 -3.83 -22.59
C CYS A 164 12.98 -3.47 -24.07
N LYS A 165 11.94 -2.95 -24.73
CA LYS A 165 12.04 -2.44 -26.11
C LYS A 165 13.00 -1.25 -26.21
N LYS A 166 12.91 -0.29 -25.28
CA LYS A 166 13.79 0.89 -25.23
C LYS A 166 15.27 0.50 -25.14
N TYR A 167 15.59 -0.51 -24.33
CA TYR A 167 16.96 -0.95 -24.07
C TYR A 167 17.37 -2.19 -24.88
N SER A 168 16.57 -2.63 -25.84
CA SER A 168 16.81 -3.84 -26.65
C SER A 168 17.06 -5.11 -25.82
N ILE A 169 16.36 -5.24 -24.69
CA ILE A 169 16.43 -6.42 -23.81
C ILE A 169 15.56 -7.54 -24.40
N PRO A 170 16.10 -8.76 -24.57
CA PRO A 170 15.32 -9.89 -25.07
C PRO A 170 14.22 -10.25 -24.07
N MET A 171 13.04 -10.53 -24.62
CA MET A 171 11.89 -11.01 -23.86
C MET A 171 11.44 -12.36 -24.40
N LYS A 172 10.78 -13.13 -23.56
CA LYS A 172 10.14 -14.38 -23.94
C LYS A 172 8.88 -14.60 -23.13
N SER A 173 8.00 -15.41 -23.69
CA SER A 173 6.73 -15.74 -23.05
C SER A 173 6.97 -16.47 -21.73
N THR A 174 6.23 -16.07 -20.69
CA THR A 174 6.26 -16.75 -19.39
C THR A 174 5.85 -18.22 -19.53
N GLN A 175 6.45 -19.09 -18.72
CA GLN A 175 6.11 -20.53 -18.75
C GLN A 175 4.70 -20.82 -18.19
N LYS A 176 4.23 -19.99 -17.26
CA LYS A 176 2.93 -20.10 -16.59
C LYS A 176 2.10 -18.85 -16.90
N LYS A 177 0.77 -19.00 -16.90
CA LYS A 177 -0.12 -17.86 -17.00
C LYS A 177 0.00 -16.98 -15.76
N LEU A 178 0.08 -15.67 -15.96
CA LEU A 178 0.01 -14.69 -14.89
C LEU A 178 -1.42 -14.16 -14.78
N THR A 179 -1.95 -14.15 -13.56
CA THR A 179 -3.27 -13.59 -13.24
C THR A 179 -3.17 -12.08 -13.02
N TYR A 180 -4.06 -11.31 -13.65
CA TYR A 180 -4.11 -9.85 -13.59
C TYR A 180 -5.56 -9.35 -13.53
N PHE A 181 -5.78 -8.18 -12.95
CA PHE A 181 -7.10 -7.54 -12.94
C PHE A 181 -7.30 -6.75 -14.24
N CYS A 182 -8.40 -7.01 -14.94
CA CYS A 182 -8.75 -6.31 -16.17
C CYS A 182 -9.74 -5.18 -15.88
N PRO A 183 -9.35 -3.89 -15.95
CA PRO A 183 -10.20 -2.78 -15.55
C PRO A 183 -11.43 -2.58 -16.45
N SER A 184 -11.40 -3.04 -17.71
CA SER A 184 -12.54 -2.92 -18.63
C SER A 184 -13.65 -3.95 -18.34
N THR A 185 -13.27 -5.16 -17.95
CA THR A 185 -14.22 -6.24 -17.61
C THR A 185 -14.52 -6.31 -16.11
N LYS A 186 -13.72 -5.64 -15.29
CA LYS A 186 -13.76 -5.68 -13.82
C LYS A 186 -13.61 -7.11 -13.27
N GLN A 187 -12.81 -7.93 -13.97
CA GLN A 187 -12.61 -9.33 -13.65
C GLN A 187 -11.13 -9.69 -13.67
N TRP A 188 -10.77 -10.71 -12.89
CA TRP A 188 -9.45 -11.32 -12.95
C TRP A 188 -9.35 -12.23 -14.17
N GLN A 189 -8.30 -12.03 -14.94
CA GLN A 189 -8.00 -12.81 -16.15
C GLN A 189 -6.60 -13.40 -16.02
N SER A 190 -6.27 -14.36 -16.90
CA SER A 190 -4.96 -15.01 -16.89
C SER A 190 -4.41 -15.10 -18.31
N GLY A 191 -3.16 -14.70 -18.50
CA GLY A 191 -2.51 -14.67 -19.81
C GLY A 191 -1.03 -15.04 -19.74
N TYR A 192 -0.44 -15.34 -20.89
CA TYR A 192 1.01 -15.44 -21.05
C TYR A 192 1.55 -14.08 -21.48
N PHE A 193 2.73 -13.71 -20.99
CA PHE A 193 3.31 -12.40 -21.25
C PHE A 193 4.77 -12.52 -21.65
N ASP A 194 5.21 -11.72 -22.60
CA ASP A 194 6.62 -11.60 -22.91
C ASP A 194 7.29 -10.70 -21.88
N LEU A 195 8.26 -11.25 -21.14
CA LEU A 195 9.02 -10.57 -20.08
C LEU A 195 10.51 -10.88 -20.20
N PRO A 196 11.40 -10.02 -19.67
CA PRO A 196 12.80 -10.37 -19.50
C PRO A 196 12.91 -11.53 -18.51
N HIS A 197 13.79 -12.48 -18.81
CA HIS A 197 14.03 -13.64 -17.95
C HIS A 197 15.50 -13.68 -17.54
N ILE A 198 15.72 -14.08 -16.28
CA ILE A 198 17.03 -14.23 -15.67
C ILE A 198 17.28 -15.72 -15.43
N VAL A 199 18.37 -16.21 -16.01
CA VAL A 199 18.92 -17.53 -15.72
C VAL A 199 20.14 -17.34 -14.84
N SER A 200 20.15 -17.96 -13.66
CA SER A 200 21.26 -17.91 -12.71
C SER A 200 21.35 -19.24 -11.97
N SER A 201 22.56 -19.67 -11.59
CA SER A 201 22.77 -20.84 -10.74
C SER A 201 22.16 -20.70 -9.34
N ASN A 202 21.82 -19.47 -8.94
CA ASN A 202 21.16 -19.19 -7.66
C ASN A 202 19.64 -19.44 -7.70
N PHE A 203 19.06 -19.74 -8.87
CA PHE A 203 17.64 -20.05 -9.01
C PHE A 203 17.45 -21.50 -9.48
N GLU A 204 16.50 -22.19 -8.86
CA GLU A 204 16.10 -23.55 -9.29
C GLU A 204 15.44 -23.55 -10.66
N GLU A 205 14.69 -22.48 -10.95
CA GLU A 205 14.02 -22.24 -12.23
C GLU A 205 14.37 -20.84 -12.73
N GLU A 206 14.29 -20.66 -14.03
CA GLU A 206 14.39 -19.33 -14.63
C GLU A 206 13.31 -18.38 -14.10
N GLN A 207 13.71 -17.16 -13.77
CA GLN A 207 12.83 -16.16 -13.17
C GLN A 207 12.51 -15.06 -14.19
N TYR A 208 11.24 -14.73 -14.37
CA TYR A 208 10.86 -13.51 -15.10
C TYR A 208 11.00 -12.28 -14.18
N VAL A 209 11.22 -11.11 -14.77
CA VAL A 209 11.28 -9.84 -14.05
C VAL A 209 10.15 -8.91 -14.50
N ILE A 210 9.52 -8.23 -13.54
CA ILE A 210 8.56 -7.15 -13.74
C ILE A 210 9.17 -5.88 -13.14
N LEU A 211 9.48 -4.92 -13.99
CA LEU A 211 10.07 -3.65 -13.61
C LEU A 211 9.01 -2.71 -13.02
N ILE A 212 9.42 -1.93 -12.02
CA ILE A 212 8.60 -0.91 -11.37
C ILE A 212 9.15 0.47 -11.74
N PRO A 213 8.32 1.45 -12.13
CA PRO A 213 8.78 2.83 -12.28
C PRO A 213 9.44 3.35 -10.98
N ASN A 214 10.65 3.90 -11.08
CA ASN A 214 11.41 4.39 -9.92
C ASN A 214 10.61 5.41 -9.10
N SER A 215 9.81 6.23 -9.78
CA SER A 215 8.96 7.25 -9.16
C SER A 215 7.89 6.69 -8.22
N LEU A 216 7.60 5.38 -8.22
CA LEU A 216 6.59 4.76 -7.36
C LEU A 216 7.13 4.24 -6.03
N LEU A 217 8.45 4.10 -5.91
CA LEU A 217 9.05 3.50 -4.72
C LEU A 217 9.18 4.56 -3.62
N SER A 218 8.77 4.17 -2.43
CA SER A 218 8.88 4.98 -1.23
C SER A 218 9.44 4.17 -0.08
N ASN A 219 10.13 4.85 0.82
CA ASN A 219 10.52 4.37 2.14
C ASN A 219 9.60 4.91 3.26
N THR A 220 8.71 5.85 2.92
CA THR A 220 7.82 6.56 3.86
C THR A 220 6.35 6.39 3.49
N VAL A 221 5.50 6.33 4.51
CA VAL A 221 4.05 6.14 4.36
C VAL A 221 3.36 7.46 4.66
N ILE A 222 2.61 8.00 3.69
CA ILE A 222 1.86 9.25 3.89
C ILE A 222 0.68 9.01 4.82
N TYR A 223 -0.13 7.99 4.51
CA TYR A 223 -1.27 7.57 5.31
C TYR A 223 -0.82 6.61 6.41
N ASP A 224 -0.25 7.17 7.48
CA ASP A 224 0.24 6.38 8.61
C ASP A 224 -0.72 6.45 9.81
N HIS A 225 -1.19 5.28 10.27
CA HIS A 225 -2.11 5.19 11.41
C HIS A 225 -1.50 5.76 12.70
N LYS A 226 -0.18 5.64 12.93
CA LYS A 226 0.45 6.20 14.13
C LYS A 226 0.46 7.73 14.09
N TYR A 227 0.71 8.31 12.91
CA TYR A 227 0.54 9.75 12.71
C TYR A 227 -0.90 10.18 12.96
N PHE A 228 -1.89 9.48 12.38
CA PHE A 228 -3.30 9.79 12.61
C PHE A 228 -3.65 9.79 14.10
N ILE A 229 -3.20 8.76 14.84
CA ILE A 229 -3.38 8.68 16.29
C ILE A 229 -2.77 9.92 16.98
N ARG A 230 -1.52 10.25 16.66
CA ARG A 230 -0.79 11.32 17.34
C ARG A 230 -1.33 12.72 17.03
N HIS A 231 -1.75 12.96 15.80
CA HIS A 231 -2.05 14.30 15.29
C HIS A 231 -3.54 14.60 15.14
N VAL A 232 -4.39 13.57 15.15
CA VAL A 232 -5.85 13.72 15.04
C VAL A 232 -6.54 13.18 16.29
N LEU A 233 -6.33 11.90 16.61
CA LEU A 233 -7.07 11.22 17.67
C LEU A 233 -6.72 11.71 19.07
N ILE A 234 -5.42 11.75 19.43
CA ILE A 234 -4.97 12.19 20.75
C ILE A 234 -5.37 13.65 21.03
N PRO A 235 -5.19 14.61 20.11
CA PRO A 235 -5.68 15.98 20.30
C PRO A 235 -7.19 16.04 20.57
N HIS A 236 -7.98 15.22 19.87
CA HIS A 236 -9.41 15.13 20.12
C HIS A 236 -9.72 14.59 21.53
N PHE A 237 -9.09 13.48 21.93
CA PHE A 237 -9.28 12.89 23.27
C PHE A 237 -8.87 13.84 24.40
N LYS A 238 -7.81 14.63 24.21
CA LYS A 238 -7.43 15.68 25.18
C LYS A 238 -8.51 16.73 25.32
N LYS A 239 -9.11 17.15 24.21
CA LYS A 239 -10.20 18.12 24.23
C LYS A 239 -11.42 17.55 24.95
N ASP A 240 -11.82 16.32 24.61
CA ASP A 240 -12.92 15.60 25.29
C ASP A 240 -12.68 15.52 26.81
N ALA A 241 -11.46 15.14 27.23
CA ALA A 241 -11.11 15.05 28.63
C ALA A 241 -11.19 16.41 29.36
N ILE A 242 -10.78 17.50 28.70
CA ILE A 242 -10.88 18.87 29.24
C ILE A 242 -12.33 19.31 29.36
N ASP A 243 -13.13 19.08 28.30
CA ASP A 243 -14.54 19.47 28.23
C ASP A 243 -15.38 18.71 29.27
N ARG A 244 -15.03 17.46 29.56
CA ARG A 244 -15.66 16.62 30.59
C ARG A 244 -15.06 16.78 31.99
N GLU A 245 -14.05 17.63 32.16
CA GLU A 245 -13.33 17.87 33.41
C GLU A 245 -12.82 16.58 34.10
N LEU A 246 -12.25 15.66 33.31
CA LEU A 246 -11.75 14.39 33.84
C LEU A 246 -10.57 14.58 34.80
N GLY A 247 -10.33 13.59 35.67
CA GLY A 247 -9.25 13.63 36.67
C GLY A 247 -7.82 13.67 36.11
N CYS A 248 -7.64 13.44 34.80
CA CYS A 248 -6.36 13.64 34.11
C CYS A 248 -6.11 15.10 33.70
N VAL A 249 -7.09 15.99 33.86
CA VAL A 249 -6.98 17.42 33.53
C VAL A 249 -6.18 18.15 34.61
N LYS A 250 -5.16 18.86 34.16
CA LYS A 250 -4.28 19.71 34.99
C LYS A 250 -4.51 21.17 34.64
N THR A 251 -4.30 22.05 35.61
CA THR A 251 -4.42 23.50 35.42
C THR A 251 -3.04 24.15 35.53
N ARG A 252 -2.68 24.97 34.55
CA ARG A 252 -1.46 25.77 34.55
C ARG A 252 -1.60 26.96 35.52
N GLN A 253 -0.49 27.58 35.87
CA GLN A 253 -0.46 28.76 36.74
C GLN A 253 -1.27 29.95 36.19
N ASN A 254 -1.39 30.05 34.86
CA ASN A 254 -2.18 31.08 34.18
C ASN A 254 -3.69 30.74 34.07
N GLY A 255 -4.14 29.61 34.62
CA GLY A 255 -5.53 29.16 34.57
C GLY A 255 -5.87 28.24 33.39
N ASP A 256 -4.96 28.04 32.43
CA ASP A 256 -5.23 27.18 31.27
C ASP A 256 -5.31 25.71 31.67
N LYS A 257 -6.36 25.02 31.23
CA LYS A 257 -6.51 23.56 31.38
C LYS A 257 -5.71 22.82 30.30
N PHE A 258 -5.05 21.73 30.67
CA PHE A 258 -4.31 20.87 29.75
C PHE A 258 -4.26 19.41 30.23
N VAL A 259 -3.95 18.49 29.32
CA VAL A 259 -3.77 17.06 29.60
C VAL A 259 -2.48 16.58 28.94
N ASN A 260 -1.63 15.86 29.69
CA ASN A 260 -0.43 15.21 29.12
C ASN A 260 -0.81 13.88 28.46
N ASN A 261 0.03 13.40 27.55
CA ASN A 261 -0.23 12.11 26.89
C ASN A 261 -0.25 10.97 27.91
N ASP A 262 0.72 10.92 28.83
CA ASP A 262 0.81 9.83 29.81
C ASP A 262 -0.40 9.79 30.75
N ASP A 263 -0.88 10.95 31.22
CA ASP A 263 -2.07 11.04 32.07
C ASP A 263 -3.34 10.65 31.30
N LEU A 264 -3.43 11.02 30.02
CA LEU A 264 -4.55 10.64 29.15
C LEU A 264 -4.57 9.12 28.90
N LEU A 265 -3.42 8.54 28.55
CA LEU A 265 -3.30 7.11 28.23
C LEU A 265 -3.40 6.22 29.48
N ALA A 266 -3.25 6.79 30.69
CA ALA A 266 -3.55 6.10 31.94
C ALA A 266 -5.06 5.97 32.22
N TYR A 267 -5.90 6.77 31.54
CA TYR A 267 -7.35 6.67 31.65
C TYR A 267 -7.86 5.47 30.84
N PRO A 268 -8.65 4.53 31.43
CA PRO A 268 -9.09 3.32 30.74
C PRO A 268 -9.83 3.57 29.41
N GLU A 269 -10.56 4.68 29.29
CA GLU A 269 -11.28 5.07 28.07
C GLU A 269 -10.34 5.41 26.89
N TYR A 270 -9.07 5.74 27.15
CA TYR A 270 -8.10 6.17 26.13
C TYR A 270 -6.81 5.34 26.11
N SER A 271 -6.72 4.26 26.89
CA SER A 271 -5.45 3.56 27.18
C SER A 271 -4.99 2.58 26.10
N ALA A 272 -5.91 2.03 25.32
CA ALA A 272 -5.61 1.19 24.18
C ALA A 272 -5.94 1.97 22.91
N ILE A 273 -4.93 2.51 22.24
CA ILE A 273 -5.14 3.22 20.97
C ILE A 273 -4.54 2.40 19.82
N GLY A 274 -5.41 1.76 19.06
CA GLY A 274 -5.11 1.02 17.84
C GLY A 274 -6.02 1.42 16.68
N LYS A 275 -6.03 0.62 15.62
CA LYS A 275 -6.88 0.89 14.45
C LYS A 275 -8.37 0.70 14.73
N LEU A 276 -8.73 -0.12 15.71
CA LEU A 276 -10.12 -0.25 16.16
C LEU A 276 -10.64 1.08 16.73
N ASP A 277 -9.83 1.78 17.51
CA ASP A 277 -10.18 3.10 18.06
C ASP A 277 -10.28 4.15 16.96
N ILE A 278 -9.38 4.08 15.97
CA ILE A 278 -9.51 4.91 14.75
C ILE A 278 -10.84 4.62 14.05
N ASN A 279 -11.23 3.35 13.85
CA ASN A 279 -12.50 3.01 13.20
C ASN A 279 -13.70 3.61 13.94
N ASN A 280 -13.77 3.43 15.26
CA ASN A 280 -14.86 3.96 16.07
C ASN A 280 -14.86 5.50 16.08
N PHE A 281 -13.68 6.11 16.15
CA PHE A 281 -13.53 7.56 16.09
C PHE A 281 -13.99 8.12 14.74
N VAL A 282 -13.56 7.53 13.62
CA VAL A 282 -13.92 7.99 12.28
C VAL A 282 -15.41 7.81 12.00
N GLU A 283 -16.05 6.77 12.57
CA GLU A 283 -17.50 6.60 12.51
C GLU A 283 -18.23 7.78 13.18
N LEU A 284 -17.79 8.18 14.37
CA LEU A 284 -18.42 9.26 15.15
C LEU A 284 -18.03 10.67 14.67
N HIS A 285 -16.83 10.80 14.10
CA HIS A 285 -16.21 12.06 13.69
C HIS A 285 -15.66 12.01 12.25
N PRO A 286 -16.50 11.73 11.23
CA PRO A 286 -16.06 11.60 9.84
C PRO A 286 -15.40 12.88 9.30
N GLU A 287 -15.77 14.05 9.83
CA GLU A 287 -15.16 15.34 9.49
C GLU A 287 -13.68 15.41 9.85
N SER A 288 -13.26 14.75 10.93
CA SER A 288 -11.86 14.71 11.36
C SER A 288 -11.00 13.89 10.38
N PHE A 289 -11.57 12.81 9.82
CA PHE A 289 -10.89 12.02 8.79
C PHE A 289 -10.83 12.77 7.45
N GLU A 290 -11.88 13.47 7.06
CA GLU A 290 -11.86 14.33 5.87
C GLU A 290 -10.88 15.50 6.01
N GLN A 291 -10.74 16.10 7.19
CA GLN A 291 -9.73 17.11 7.46
C GLN A 291 -8.32 16.54 7.29
N PHE A 292 -8.05 15.37 7.86
CA PHE A 292 -6.77 14.68 7.69
C PHE A 292 -6.41 14.48 6.21
N LYS A 293 -7.37 14.03 5.39
CA LYS A 293 -7.15 13.86 3.94
C LYS A 293 -6.81 15.17 3.21
N ARG A 294 -7.46 16.27 3.59
CA ARG A 294 -7.34 17.56 2.89
C ARG A 294 -6.17 18.41 3.36
N ILE A 295 -5.70 18.21 4.58
CA ILE A 295 -4.68 19.07 5.20
C ILE A 295 -3.44 18.25 5.53
N ASP A 296 -3.55 17.32 6.46
CA ASP A 296 -2.40 16.57 6.99
C ASP A 296 -1.71 15.72 5.93
N ALA A 297 -2.47 14.98 5.12
CA ALA A 297 -1.90 14.11 4.10
C ALA A 297 -1.11 14.90 3.03
N ILE A 298 -1.66 16.04 2.59
CA ILE A 298 -1.01 16.94 1.62
C ILE A 298 0.26 17.55 2.24
N TYR A 299 0.15 18.03 3.48
CA TYR A 299 1.29 18.59 4.21
C TYR A 299 2.42 17.55 4.35
N ARG A 300 2.08 16.32 4.78
CA ARG A 300 3.04 15.21 4.92
C ARG A 300 3.68 14.86 3.59
N TYR A 301 2.90 14.76 2.51
CA TYR A 301 3.42 14.49 1.17
C TYR A 301 4.45 15.54 0.73
N ASN A 302 4.14 16.82 0.91
CA ASN A 302 5.06 17.90 0.54
C ASN A 302 6.34 17.90 1.38
N GLN A 303 6.23 17.62 2.69
CA GLN A 303 7.39 17.51 3.59
C GLN A 303 8.30 16.34 3.19
N LEU A 304 7.73 15.16 2.94
CA LEU A 304 8.48 13.95 2.64
C LEU A 304 9.06 13.94 1.22
N LYS A 305 8.44 14.65 0.27
CA LYS A 305 8.98 14.83 -1.08
C LYS A 305 10.16 15.82 -1.12
N ALA A 306 10.21 16.76 -0.18
CA ALA A 306 11.26 17.77 -0.11
C ALA A 306 12.50 17.30 0.69
N ALA A 307 12.39 16.19 1.43
CA ALA A 307 13.43 15.58 2.24
C ALA A 307 14.23 14.54 1.42
#